data_AF-A0AAV5B4L4-F1
#
_entry.id   AF-A0AAV5B4L4-F1
#
_cell.length_a   1.000
_cell.length_b   1.000
_cell.length_c   1.000
_cell.angle_alpha   90.00
_cell.angle_beta   90.00
_cell.angle_gamma   90.00
#
_symmetry.space_group_name_H-M   'P 1'
#
loop_
_entity.id
_entity.type
_entity.pdbx_description
1 polymer ?
#
loop_
_entity_poly.entity_id
_entity_poly.type
_entity_poly.pdbx_seq_one_letter_code
_entity_poly.pdbx_strand_id
1 'polypeptide(L)'
;MTMKRKKKKRRLRLGRLLAVLCIPLLLIAGIYVIYLNFNPVQLYSRDVVAEYKEKYDPKSNIKFVFRGSKDDVKIDGNIDTNKKGEYPIKYVYNDHSATARINVKDTKPPELALKDTHIDMTTDFDPSSLVDSAEDAGKIKYSYDFDKATIDERGKHKVSVTAEDEDGNSVTKTATLYREEDTKAPQLKDRKQTLSIMQGQLVSPDMLKVEDEFDPSPKIEIDDSSYDSTEPGEGTVTFTVSDRSGNSDTITLPLNVKKDPAYGKKVVYLTFDDGPSRNTKKILDILNKYDAKATFFVTGNHPEFNDYIKEAYKDGNTIGLHTYTHDYATLYSSKDAYYKDLQQISDMVEDLTGEKSMIIRFPGGSSNMISAQYTPHIMSELTQEVRDKGYQYFDWNVDSTDASGNNVPAAQIVEHATGSDEQYINILMHDTDAKNTTVEALEEIIKYYKDQGYVFLGLDTSSYPAHHTVQN
;
A
#
# COMPACT_ATOMS: atom_id res chain seq x y z
N MET A 1 27.77 73.79 70.25
CA MET A 1 28.09 73.38 68.86
C MET A 1 27.07 72.33 68.40
N THR A 2 26.11 72.76 67.56
CA THR A 2 24.79 72.13 67.31
C THR A 2 24.79 70.71 66.71
N MET A 3 23.77 69.90 67.05
CA MET A 3 23.45 68.57 66.49
C MET A 3 23.56 68.48 64.95
N LYS A 4 23.31 69.59 64.25
CA LYS A 4 23.53 69.75 62.79
C LYS A 4 24.98 69.46 62.34
N ARG A 5 26.01 69.83 63.11
CA ARG A 5 27.43 69.60 62.76
C ARG A 5 27.86 68.13 62.88
N LYS A 6 27.32 67.37 63.85
CA LYS A 6 27.58 65.92 63.99
C LYS A 6 26.93 65.11 62.86
N LYS A 7 25.68 65.42 62.47
CA LYS A 7 25.03 64.82 61.27
C LYS A 7 25.80 65.12 59.98
N LYS A 8 26.34 66.33 59.81
CA LYS A 8 27.16 66.73 58.64
C LYS A 8 28.49 65.97 58.55
N LYS A 9 29.21 65.78 59.67
CA LYS A 9 30.45 64.97 59.71
C LYS A 9 30.19 63.47 59.45
N ARG A 10 29.08 62.91 59.95
CA ARG A 10 28.70 61.50 59.72
C ARG A 10 28.32 61.24 58.25
N ARG A 11 27.59 62.18 57.62
CA ARG A 11 27.32 62.18 56.17
C ARG A 11 28.59 62.28 55.31
N LEU A 12 29.55 63.13 55.69
CA LEU A 12 30.84 63.24 54.98
C LEU A 12 31.69 61.96 55.07
N ARG A 13 31.70 61.28 56.23
CA ARG A 13 32.42 60.01 56.41
C ARG A 13 31.78 58.86 55.63
N LEU A 14 30.44 58.79 55.61
CA LEU A 14 29.70 57.81 54.79
C LEU A 14 29.90 58.06 53.29
N GLY A 15 29.90 59.33 52.85
CA GLY A 15 30.19 59.69 51.45
C GLY A 15 31.62 59.37 51.01
N ARG A 16 32.62 59.50 51.90
CA ARG A 16 34.00 59.07 51.61
C ARG A 16 34.14 57.54 51.57
N LEU A 17 33.46 56.82 52.46
CA LEU A 17 33.46 55.35 52.45
C LEU A 17 32.78 54.79 51.20
N LEU A 18 31.64 55.39 50.81
CA LEU A 18 30.96 55.09 49.55
C LEU A 18 31.85 55.43 48.33
N ALA A 19 32.52 56.58 48.31
CA ALA A 19 33.44 56.93 47.22
C ALA A 19 34.62 55.95 47.08
N VAL A 20 35.19 55.47 48.20
CA VAL A 20 36.27 54.48 48.20
C VAL A 20 35.80 53.10 47.71
N LEU A 21 34.54 52.73 47.93
CA LEU A 21 33.94 51.51 47.37
C LEU A 21 33.49 51.69 45.91
N CYS A 22 33.07 52.89 45.51
CA CYS A 22 32.64 53.20 44.14
C CYS A 22 33.80 53.24 43.14
N ILE A 23 35.01 53.66 43.54
CA ILE A 23 36.16 53.77 42.62
C ILE A 23 36.58 52.39 42.05
N PRO A 24 36.76 51.32 42.86
CA PRO A 24 37.02 49.97 42.35
C PRO A 24 35.87 49.43 41.49
N LEU A 25 34.62 49.71 41.85
CA LEU A 25 33.44 49.29 41.08
C LEU A 25 33.39 49.98 39.71
N LEU A 26 33.74 51.27 39.64
CA LEU A 26 33.83 52.01 38.38
C LEU A 26 35.01 51.53 37.52
N LEU A 27 36.14 51.15 38.14
CA LEU A 27 37.26 50.52 37.44
C LEU A 27 36.88 49.15 36.87
N ILE A 28 36.20 48.31 37.65
CA ILE A 28 35.72 47.00 37.20
C ILE A 28 34.68 47.17 36.07
N ALA A 29 33.74 48.11 36.22
CA ALA A 29 32.77 48.43 35.18
C ALA A 29 33.46 48.96 33.92
N GLY A 30 34.48 49.81 34.05
CA GLY A 30 35.30 50.31 32.94
C GLY A 30 36.05 49.19 32.22
N ILE A 31 36.70 48.29 32.97
CA ILE A 31 37.37 47.10 32.43
C ILE A 31 36.37 46.19 31.73
N TYR A 32 35.18 46.00 32.29
CA TYR A 32 34.12 45.19 31.68
C TYR A 32 33.58 45.82 30.38
N VAL A 33 33.41 47.15 30.35
CA VAL A 33 33.04 47.87 29.12
C VAL A 33 34.15 47.77 28.07
N ILE A 34 35.42 47.83 28.46
CA ILE A 34 36.55 47.59 27.54
C ILE A 34 36.50 46.15 27.00
N TYR A 35 36.29 45.16 27.88
CA TYR A 35 36.14 43.76 27.50
C TYR A 35 34.99 43.55 26.48
N LEU A 36 33.84 44.19 26.70
CA LEU A 36 32.69 44.13 25.80
C LEU A 36 32.92 44.87 24.47
N ASN A 37 33.77 45.90 24.42
CA ASN A 37 34.18 46.49 23.14
C ASN A 37 35.00 45.49 22.30
N PHE A 38 35.84 44.65 22.93
CA PHE A 38 36.60 43.62 22.21
C PHE A 38 35.82 42.33 21.96
N ASN A 39 34.79 42.05 22.78
CA ASN A 39 33.96 40.86 22.70
C ASN A 39 32.46 41.25 22.72
N PRO A 40 31.97 41.94 21.68
CA PRO A 40 30.63 42.50 21.70
C PRO A 40 29.52 41.46 21.64
N VAL A 41 29.76 40.27 21.08
CA VAL A 41 28.80 39.16 21.06
C VAL A 41 29.04 38.25 22.26
N GLN A 42 28.06 38.17 23.15
CA GLN A 42 28.08 37.27 24.31
C GLN A 42 27.12 36.11 24.06
N LEU A 43 27.62 34.88 24.17
CA LEU A 43 26.85 33.65 23.99
C LEU A 43 26.44 33.08 25.36
N TYR A 44 25.38 32.27 25.41
CA TYR A 44 25.03 31.51 26.61
C TYR A 44 26.04 30.39 26.88
N SER A 45 26.41 29.64 25.83
CA SER A 45 27.46 28.63 25.88
C SER A 45 28.33 28.66 24.63
N ARG A 46 29.59 28.22 24.77
CA ARG A 46 30.48 27.93 23.63
C ARG A 46 30.37 26.47 23.18
N ASP A 47 29.80 25.59 24.00
CA ASP A 47 29.50 24.20 23.67
C ASP A 47 28.02 23.97 23.94
N VAL A 48 27.22 23.88 22.87
CA VAL A 48 25.77 23.74 22.93
C VAL A 48 25.41 22.34 22.47
N VAL A 49 24.46 21.70 23.16
CA VAL A 49 23.83 20.47 22.68
C VAL A 49 22.55 20.83 21.96
N ALA A 50 22.40 20.37 20.73
CA ALA A 50 21.16 20.46 19.97
C ALA A 50 20.60 19.05 19.79
N GLU A 51 19.28 18.92 19.93
CA GLU A 51 18.60 17.64 19.84
C GLU A 51 18.59 17.14 18.39
N TYR A 52 18.84 15.84 18.22
CA TYR A 52 18.82 15.21 16.90
C TYR A 52 17.40 15.22 16.31
N LYS A 53 17.28 15.51 15.00
CA LYS A 53 16.02 15.67 14.25
C LYS A 53 15.07 16.79 14.71
N GLU A 54 15.43 17.57 15.73
CA GLU A 54 14.66 18.76 16.11
C GLU A 54 15.24 20.02 15.46
N LYS A 55 14.40 21.03 15.25
CA LYS A 55 14.86 22.31 14.72
C LYS A 55 15.63 23.06 15.80
N TYR A 56 16.85 23.51 15.47
CA TYR A 56 17.66 24.35 16.34
C TYR A 56 17.94 25.71 15.68
N ASP A 57 17.61 26.80 16.38
CA ASP A 57 17.93 28.17 15.95
C ASP A 57 19.23 28.65 16.62
N PRO A 58 20.33 28.88 15.88
CA PRO A 58 21.59 29.38 16.43
C PRO A 58 21.48 30.75 17.12
N LYS A 59 20.52 31.60 16.72
CA LYS A 59 20.29 32.90 17.36
C LYS A 59 19.85 32.76 18.82
N SER A 60 19.22 31.65 19.19
CA SER A 60 18.80 31.37 20.56
C SER A 60 19.98 31.36 21.56
N ASN A 61 21.19 31.00 21.10
CA ASN A 61 22.41 30.99 21.92
C ASN A 61 23.04 32.38 22.12
N ILE A 62 22.55 33.43 21.44
CA ILE A 62 23.03 34.79 21.69
C ILE A 62 22.43 35.28 23.01
N LYS A 63 23.27 35.51 24.02
CA LYS A 63 22.86 36.06 25.32
C LYS A 63 22.64 37.56 25.23
N PHE A 64 23.61 38.29 24.69
CA PHE A 64 23.55 39.75 24.58
C PHE A 64 24.55 40.27 23.53
N VAL A 65 24.24 41.43 22.94
CA VAL A 65 25.11 42.12 21.97
C VAL A 65 25.38 43.54 22.47
N PHE A 66 26.66 43.86 22.72
CA PHE A 66 27.04 45.18 23.22
C PHE A 66 26.91 46.24 22.13
N ARG A 67 26.09 47.28 22.40
CA ARG A 67 25.77 48.37 21.46
C ARG A 67 25.15 47.89 20.14
N GLY A 68 24.36 46.81 20.19
CA GLY A 68 23.62 46.28 19.07
C GLY A 68 22.47 45.39 19.54
N SER A 69 21.86 44.68 18.59
CA SER A 69 20.79 43.72 18.83
C SER A 69 21.19 42.32 18.34
N LYS A 70 20.40 41.30 18.71
CA LYS A 70 20.62 39.92 18.22
C LYS A 70 20.44 39.81 16.70
N ASP A 71 19.62 40.68 16.10
CA ASP A 71 19.34 40.65 14.66
C ASP A 71 20.47 41.23 13.81
N ASP A 72 21.36 42.01 14.42
CA ASP A 72 22.55 42.54 13.76
C ASP A 72 23.69 41.50 13.66
N VAL A 73 23.54 40.35 14.31
CA VAL A 73 24.55 39.29 14.31
C VAL A 73 24.34 38.38 13.09
N LYS A 74 25.34 38.37 12.21
CA LYS A 74 25.39 37.41 11.09
C LYS A 74 25.86 36.06 11.62
N ILE A 75 25.07 35.03 11.37
CA ILE A 75 25.43 33.64 11.65
C ILE A 75 26.14 33.08 10.41
N ASP A 76 27.34 32.55 10.61
CA ASP A 76 28.17 31.94 9.59
C ASP A 76 28.45 30.47 9.97
N GLY A 77 28.01 29.56 9.11
CA GLY A 77 27.97 28.12 9.33
C GLY A 77 26.58 27.52 9.08
N ASN A 78 26.53 26.25 8.69
CA ASN A 78 25.29 25.50 8.44
C ASN A 78 25.17 24.35 9.44
N ILE A 79 24.02 24.22 10.09
CA ILE A 79 23.72 23.10 10.99
C ILE A 79 22.66 22.23 10.32
N ASP A 80 22.95 20.95 10.19
CA ASP A 80 21.99 19.94 9.75
C ASP A 80 21.62 19.08 10.96
N THR A 81 20.48 19.36 11.60
CA THR A 81 20.04 18.57 12.76
C THR A 81 19.57 17.17 12.38
N ASN A 82 19.49 16.83 11.08
CA ASN A 82 19.28 15.46 10.59
C ASN A 82 20.58 14.65 10.52
N LYS A 83 21.71 15.23 10.91
CA LYS A 83 23.01 14.56 10.96
C LYS A 83 23.68 14.82 12.30
N LYS A 84 23.92 13.76 13.06
CA LYS A 84 24.69 13.84 14.32
C LYS A 84 26.10 14.32 14.05
N GLY A 85 26.67 15.10 14.97
CA GLY A 85 28.03 15.61 14.86
C GLY A 85 28.22 17.02 15.42
N GLU A 86 29.45 17.51 15.33
CA GLU A 86 29.83 18.84 15.81
C GLU A 86 29.83 19.86 14.67
N TYR A 87 29.08 20.94 14.87
CA TYR A 87 28.94 22.03 13.91
C TYR A 87 29.54 23.32 14.51
N PRO A 88 30.67 23.81 14.00
CA PRO A 88 31.21 25.10 14.42
C PRO A 88 30.36 26.23 13.82
N ILE A 89 29.83 27.10 14.68
CA ILE A 89 29.04 28.26 14.28
C ILE A 89 29.72 29.54 14.72
N LYS A 90 29.90 30.44 13.77
CA LYS A 90 30.53 31.74 13.98
C LYS A 90 29.47 32.83 14.00
N TYR A 91 29.48 33.62 15.06
CA TYR A 91 28.62 34.76 15.28
C TYR A 91 29.41 36.02 14.98
N VAL A 92 29.07 36.71 13.89
CA VAL A 92 29.81 37.87 13.39
C VAL A 92 29.00 39.13 13.63
N TYR A 93 29.61 40.12 14.29
CA TYR A 93 29.03 41.45 14.51
C TYR A 93 30.11 42.50 14.34
N ASN A 94 29.95 43.38 13.35
CA ASN A 94 31.01 44.27 12.85
C ASN A 94 32.28 43.46 12.53
N ASP A 95 33.45 43.92 13.00
CA ASP A 95 34.75 43.25 12.79
C ASP A 95 35.08 42.20 13.86
N HIS A 96 34.13 41.86 14.73
CA HIS A 96 34.32 40.90 15.82
C HIS A 96 33.57 39.60 15.57
N SER A 97 34.11 38.49 16.08
CA SER A 97 33.43 37.20 16.02
C SER A 97 33.59 36.38 17.28
N ALA A 98 32.53 35.65 17.63
CA ALA A 98 32.55 34.57 18.60
C ALA A 98 32.24 33.25 17.91
N THR A 99 32.72 32.13 18.46
CA THR A 99 32.45 30.80 17.93
C THR A 99 31.85 29.93 19.03
N ALA A 100 30.84 29.15 18.67
CA ALA A 100 30.33 28.05 19.48
C ALA A 100 30.35 26.75 18.67
N ARG A 101 30.48 25.63 19.36
CA ARG A 101 30.30 24.29 18.83
C ARG A 101 28.89 23.83 19.16
N ILE A 102 28.12 23.50 18.15
CA ILE A 102 26.80 22.90 18.31
C ILE A 102 26.97 21.39 18.11
N ASN A 103 26.84 20.63 19.18
CA ASN A 103 26.90 19.17 19.17
C ASN A 103 25.48 18.64 18.98
N VAL A 104 25.17 18.19 17.77
CA VAL A 104 23.91 17.52 17.46
C VAL A 104 24.03 16.07 17.88
N LYS A 105 23.29 15.70 18.91
CA LYS A 105 23.22 14.33 19.43
C LYS A 105 21.82 14.06 19.96
N ASP A 106 21.47 12.78 20.00
CA ASP A 106 20.27 12.35 20.69
C ASP A 106 20.51 12.43 22.20
N THR A 107 19.55 12.98 22.93
CA THR A 107 19.56 13.00 24.40
C THR A 107 18.25 12.55 25.02
N LYS A 108 17.27 12.21 24.19
CA LYS A 108 15.94 11.80 24.66
C LYS A 108 15.87 10.28 24.65
N PRO A 109 15.24 9.66 25.66
CA PRO A 109 14.92 8.24 25.60
C PRO A 109 13.75 8.01 24.61
N PRO A 110 13.61 6.78 24.09
CA PRO A 110 12.46 6.40 23.28
C PRO A 110 11.12 6.67 23.97
N GLU A 111 10.10 7.02 23.21
CA GLU A 111 8.72 7.08 23.68
C GLU A 111 8.10 5.68 23.64
N LEU A 112 8.07 4.97 24.77
CA LEU A 112 7.55 3.60 24.87
C LEU A 112 6.10 3.57 25.36
N ALA A 113 5.20 2.88 24.67
CA ALA A 113 3.86 2.52 25.15
C ALA A 113 3.75 0.99 25.29
N LEU A 114 3.18 0.54 26.40
CA LEU A 114 2.93 -0.87 26.65
C LEU A 114 1.43 -1.13 26.77
N LYS A 115 1.04 -2.36 26.44
CA LYS A 115 -0.29 -2.89 26.66
C LYS A 115 -0.24 -4.08 27.59
N ASP A 116 -1.29 -4.22 28.38
CA ASP A 116 -1.56 -5.45 29.13
C ASP A 116 -1.95 -6.54 28.12
N THR A 117 -1.42 -7.75 28.30
CA THR A 117 -1.62 -8.87 27.36
C THR A 117 -2.17 -10.07 28.09
N HIS A 118 -3.18 -10.70 27.48
CA HIS A 118 -3.74 -11.98 27.92
C HIS A 118 -3.18 -13.09 27.03
N ILE A 119 -2.63 -14.14 27.63
CA ILE A 119 -2.07 -15.28 26.91
C ILE A 119 -2.57 -16.56 27.55
N ASP A 120 -3.04 -17.46 26.69
CA ASP A 120 -3.50 -18.77 27.13
C ASP A 120 -2.35 -19.62 27.71
N MET A 121 -2.67 -20.47 28.68
CA MET A 121 -1.72 -21.36 29.36
C MET A 121 -0.96 -22.30 28.41
N THR A 122 -1.53 -22.65 27.25
CA THR A 122 -0.88 -23.52 26.26
C THR A 122 0.08 -22.77 25.33
N THR A 123 0.13 -21.44 25.40
CA THR A 123 0.95 -20.59 24.54
C THR A 123 2.18 -20.10 25.28
N ASP A 124 3.35 -20.18 24.66
CA ASP A 124 4.58 -19.59 25.23
C ASP A 124 4.47 -18.06 25.29
N PHE A 125 4.90 -17.47 26.40
CA PHE A 125 4.93 -16.01 26.54
C PHE A 125 6.07 -15.41 25.70
N ASP A 126 5.72 -14.63 24.67
CA ASP A 126 6.64 -13.71 24.01
C ASP A 126 6.54 -12.31 24.65
N PRO A 127 7.61 -11.82 25.33
CA PRO A 127 7.63 -10.50 25.94
C PRO A 127 7.42 -9.34 24.97
N SER A 128 7.70 -9.53 23.68
CA SER A 128 7.48 -8.50 22.67
C SER A 128 5.99 -8.13 22.52
N SER A 129 5.09 -9.06 22.84
CA SER A 129 3.63 -8.87 22.78
C SER A 129 3.10 -7.76 23.70
N LEU A 130 3.88 -7.34 24.70
CA LEU A 130 3.52 -6.26 25.62
C LEU A 130 3.84 -4.86 25.07
N VAL A 131 4.66 -4.76 24.01
CA VAL A 131 4.98 -3.49 23.37
C VAL A 131 3.82 -3.10 22.46
N ASP A 132 3.17 -1.98 22.76
CA ASP A 132 2.10 -1.43 21.93
C ASP A 132 2.69 -0.55 20.83
N SER A 133 3.56 0.39 21.23
CA SER A 133 4.34 1.21 20.31
C SER A 133 5.65 1.65 20.95
N ALA A 134 6.63 1.97 20.11
CA ALA A 134 7.80 2.73 20.55
C ALA A 134 8.29 3.62 19.42
N GLU A 135 8.56 4.88 19.73
CA GLU A 135 9.04 5.86 18.78
C GLU A 135 10.37 6.46 19.24
N ASP A 136 11.31 6.60 18.33
CA ASP A 136 12.61 7.21 18.57
C ASP A 136 13.22 7.75 17.27
N ALA A 137 14.17 8.67 17.39
CA ALA A 137 14.89 9.20 16.24
C ALA A 137 15.87 8.16 15.66
N GLY A 138 16.34 7.21 16.46
CA GLY A 138 17.22 6.09 16.11
C GLY A 138 16.51 4.73 16.15
N LYS A 139 17.33 3.67 16.18
CA LYS A 139 16.83 2.29 16.36
C LYS A 139 16.66 2.00 17.84
N ILE A 140 15.63 1.21 18.16
CA ILE A 140 15.30 0.83 19.54
C ILE A 140 15.68 -0.62 19.77
N LYS A 141 16.35 -0.89 20.89
CA LYS A 141 16.62 -2.21 21.43
C LYS A 141 15.78 -2.44 22.68
N TYR A 142 15.17 -3.62 22.78
CA TYR A 142 14.35 -4.01 23.94
C TYR A 142 15.07 -4.97 24.86
N SER A 143 14.82 -4.84 26.16
CA SER A 143 15.14 -5.85 27.16
C SER A 143 13.97 -6.04 28.12
N TYR A 144 13.77 -7.27 28.59
CA TYR A 144 12.62 -7.67 29.37
C TYR A 144 13.08 -8.28 30.69
N ASP A 145 12.48 -7.82 31.79
CA ASP A 145 12.74 -8.32 33.14
C ASP A 145 11.44 -8.82 33.79
N PHE A 146 11.45 -10.10 34.15
CA PHE A 146 10.33 -10.83 34.75
C PHE A 146 10.83 -12.10 35.43
N ASP A 147 10.03 -12.61 36.37
CA ASP A 147 10.33 -13.84 37.08
C ASP A 147 10.02 -15.07 36.21
N LYS A 148 11.05 -15.63 35.57
CA LYS A 148 10.93 -16.82 34.71
C LYS A 148 10.42 -18.06 35.44
N ALA A 149 10.52 -18.14 36.77
CA ALA A 149 10.05 -19.30 37.51
C ALA A 149 8.52 -19.33 37.62
N THR A 150 7.88 -18.15 37.60
CA THR A 150 6.44 -18.01 37.81
C THR A 150 5.68 -17.54 36.58
N ILE A 151 6.37 -17.02 35.55
CA ILE A 151 5.74 -16.40 34.36
C ILE A 151 4.76 -17.31 33.61
N ASP A 152 4.95 -18.62 33.68
CA ASP A 152 4.09 -19.61 33.01
C ASP A 152 2.93 -20.07 33.89
N GLU A 153 2.91 -19.72 35.19
CA GLU A 153 1.83 -20.06 36.12
C GLU A 153 0.58 -19.22 35.85
N ARG A 154 -0.60 -19.77 36.15
CA ARG A 154 -1.86 -19.04 36.04
C ARG A 154 -1.88 -17.83 36.98
N GLY A 155 -2.25 -16.66 36.45
CA GLY A 155 -2.37 -15.45 37.25
C GLY A 155 -1.86 -14.19 36.55
N LYS A 156 -1.56 -13.17 37.34
CA LYS A 156 -1.09 -11.86 36.87
C LYS A 156 0.39 -11.71 37.14
N HIS A 157 1.17 -11.42 36.10
CA HIS A 157 2.62 -11.27 36.18
C HIS A 157 3.01 -9.88 35.70
N LYS A 158 3.88 -9.22 36.45
CA LYS A 158 4.44 -7.93 36.04
C LYS A 158 5.69 -8.16 35.23
N VAL A 159 5.75 -7.52 34.07
CA VAL A 159 6.91 -7.56 33.18
C VAL A 159 7.40 -6.15 32.97
N SER A 160 8.68 -5.91 33.27
CA SER A 160 9.33 -4.64 33.00
C SER A 160 9.98 -4.68 31.63
N VAL A 161 9.61 -3.74 30.77
CA VAL A 161 10.15 -3.59 29.41
C VAL A 161 11.01 -2.33 29.39
N THR A 162 12.26 -2.48 28.97
CA THR A 162 13.19 -1.37 28.76
C THR A 162 13.44 -1.20 27.28
N ALA A 163 13.22 0.01 26.77
CA ALA A 163 13.60 0.45 25.43
C ALA A 163 14.84 1.34 25.54
N GLU A 164 15.88 1.01 24.78
CA GLU A 164 17.16 1.74 24.72
C GLU A 164 17.46 2.10 23.27
N ASP A 165 17.85 3.35 23.01
CA ASP A 165 18.26 3.81 21.69
C ASP A 165 19.74 3.48 21.38
N GLU A 166 20.24 3.93 20.23
CA GLU A 166 21.64 3.71 19.81
C GLU A 166 22.65 4.60 20.58
N ASP A 167 22.18 5.62 21.29
CA ASP A 167 23.01 6.58 22.04
C ASP A 167 23.05 6.29 23.55
N GLY A 168 22.31 5.26 24.01
CA GLY A 168 22.24 4.79 25.38
C GLY A 168 21.16 5.46 26.24
N ASN A 169 20.27 6.26 25.63
CA ASN A 169 19.09 6.76 26.34
C ASN A 169 18.07 5.64 26.47
N SER A 170 17.47 5.51 27.65
CA SER A 170 16.51 4.42 27.90
C SER A 170 15.32 4.83 28.75
N VAL A 171 14.22 4.11 28.55
CA VAL A 171 13.01 4.18 29.37
C VAL A 171 12.57 2.77 29.75
N THR A 172 12.16 2.60 31.01
CA THR A 172 11.57 1.35 31.50
C THR A 172 10.13 1.58 31.91
N LYS A 173 9.20 0.74 31.42
CA LYS A 173 7.80 0.70 31.83
C LYS A 173 7.42 -0.73 32.24
N THR A 174 6.33 -0.87 32.97
CA THR A 174 5.82 -2.16 33.41
C THR A 174 4.42 -2.38 32.85
N ALA A 175 4.16 -3.58 32.32
CA ALA A 175 2.85 -4.06 31.90
C ALA A 175 2.49 -5.35 32.63
N THR A 176 1.22 -5.73 32.56
CA THR A 176 0.70 -6.96 33.16
C THR A 176 0.46 -8.01 32.09
N LEU A 177 1.09 -9.18 32.26
CA LEU A 177 0.73 -10.41 31.58
C LEU A 177 -0.33 -11.14 32.40
N TYR A 178 -1.44 -11.51 31.76
CA TYR A 178 -2.48 -12.36 32.32
C TYR A 178 -2.36 -13.75 31.72
N ARG A 179 -2.04 -14.74 32.56
CA ARG A 179 -1.98 -16.16 32.21
C ARG A 179 -3.29 -16.82 32.61
N GLU A 180 -4.09 -17.19 31.62
CA GLU A 180 -5.46 -17.67 31.79
C GLU A 180 -5.69 -18.92 30.94
N GLU A 181 -6.68 -19.74 31.31
CA GLU A 181 -7.07 -20.88 30.48
C GLU A 181 -8.12 -20.40 29.48
N ASP A 182 -7.87 -20.60 28.20
CA ASP A 182 -8.90 -20.40 27.20
C ASP A 182 -9.95 -21.51 27.28
N THR A 183 -11.20 -21.08 27.45
CA THR A 183 -12.37 -21.94 27.59
C THR A 183 -13.43 -21.64 26.55
N LYS A 184 -13.16 -20.72 25.62
CA LYS A 184 -14.10 -20.30 24.59
C LYS A 184 -13.65 -20.89 23.26
N ALA A 185 -14.61 -21.34 22.47
CA ALA A 185 -14.31 -21.77 21.11
C ALA A 185 -14.14 -20.56 20.17
N PRO A 186 -13.37 -20.72 19.09
CA PRO A 186 -13.27 -19.73 18.02
C PRO A 186 -14.64 -19.29 17.50
N GLN A 187 -14.78 -17.99 17.21
CA GLN A 187 -16.00 -17.36 16.75
C GLN A 187 -16.01 -17.18 15.23
N LEU A 188 -17.03 -17.73 14.58
CA LEU A 188 -17.32 -17.53 13.16
C LEU A 188 -18.21 -16.29 12.98
N LYS A 189 -17.79 -15.32 12.15
CA LYS A 189 -18.57 -14.08 11.94
C LYS A 189 -19.82 -14.28 11.09
N ASP A 190 -19.70 -15.02 9.99
CA ASP A 190 -20.72 -15.07 8.94
C ASP A 190 -21.49 -16.40 8.93
N ARG A 191 -22.03 -16.81 10.09
CA ARG A 191 -22.67 -18.14 10.29
C ARG A 191 -23.92 -18.42 9.44
N LYS A 192 -24.42 -17.45 8.68
CA LYS A 192 -25.59 -17.60 7.79
C LYS A 192 -25.25 -17.46 6.31
N GLN A 193 -23.97 -17.34 5.97
CA GLN A 193 -23.55 -17.20 4.58
C GLN A 193 -23.88 -18.46 3.77
N THR A 194 -24.15 -18.26 2.48
CA THR A 194 -24.17 -19.33 1.49
C THR A 194 -22.85 -19.28 0.74
N LEU A 195 -22.13 -20.40 0.76
CA LEU A 195 -20.89 -20.54 0.00
C LEU A 195 -21.23 -20.86 -1.45
N SER A 196 -20.36 -20.43 -2.36
CA SER A 196 -20.47 -20.78 -3.77
C SER A 196 -19.09 -21.04 -4.35
N ILE A 197 -18.98 -22.17 -5.06
CA ILE A 197 -17.79 -22.61 -5.76
C ILE A 197 -18.15 -22.91 -7.22
N MET A 198 -17.18 -22.84 -8.12
CA MET A 198 -17.37 -23.32 -9.49
C MET A 198 -17.21 -24.84 -9.54
N GLN A 199 -17.86 -25.48 -10.51
CA GLN A 199 -17.74 -26.91 -10.76
C GLN A 199 -16.26 -27.31 -10.92
N GLY A 200 -15.82 -28.28 -10.12
CA GLY A 200 -14.44 -28.75 -10.04
C GLY A 200 -13.56 -28.03 -9.02
N GLN A 201 -14.03 -26.93 -8.42
CA GLN A 201 -13.30 -26.19 -7.39
C GLN A 201 -13.55 -26.81 -6.00
N LEU A 202 -12.52 -26.85 -5.16
CA LEU A 202 -12.66 -27.29 -3.77
C LEU A 202 -12.99 -26.10 -2.85
N VAL A 203 -13.77 -26.36 -1.80
CA VAL A 203 -13.96 -25.42 -0.70
C VAL A 203 -12.63 -25.25 0.05
N SER A 204 -12.31 -24.01 0.41
CA SER A 204 -11.04 -23.66 1.04
C SER A 204 -11.26 -22.89 2.35
N PRO A 205 -10.37 -23.00 3.35
CA PRO A 205 -10.55 -22.35 4.66
C PRO A 205 -10.65 -20.82 4.62
N ASP A 206 -10.06 -20.17 3.61
CA ASP A 206 -10.10 -18.72 3.38
C ASP A 206 -11.51 -18.19 3.08
N MET A 207 -12.47 -19.07 2.77
CA MET A 207 -13.89 -18.74 2.64
C MET A 207 -14.58 -18.46 3.99
N LEU A 208 -13.88 -18.69 5.12
CA LEU A 208 -14.37 -18.41 6.46
C LEU A 208 -13.62 -17.26 7.13
N LYS A 209 -14.36 -16.46 7.90
CA LYS A 209 -13.80 -15.51 8.85
C LYS A 209 -13.96 -16.06 10.26
N VAL A 210 -12.84 -16.48 10.83
CA VAL A 210 -12.73 -17.03 12.18
C VAL A 210 -11.90 -16.05 13.01
N GLU A 211 -12.40 -15.71 14.19
CA GLU A 211 -11.67 -14.94 15.19
C GLU A 211 -11.64 -15.73 16.49
N ASP A 212 -10.53 -15.66 17.20
CA ASP A 212 -10.42 -16.22 18.53
C ASP A 212 -9.69 -15.22 19.45
N GLU A 213 -10.00 -15.28 20.74
CA GLU A 213 -9.47 -14.34 21.74
C GLU A 213 -8.00 -14.62 22.05
N PHE A 214 -7.56 -15.88 22.01
CA PHE A 214 -6.22 -16.30 22.41
C PHE A 214 -5.43 -17.02 21.29
N ASP A 215 -6.09 -17.42 20.21
CA ASP A 215 -5.46 -18.07 19.06
C ASP A 215 -5.59 -17.24 17.76
N PRO A 216 -4.51 -16.56 17.30
CA PRO A 216 -4.56 -15.82 16.05
C PRO A 216 -4.71 -16.69 14.80
N SER A 217 -4.49 -18.01 14.92
CA SER A 217 -4.56 -18.94 13.79
C SER A 217 -5.30 -20.24 14.16
N PRO A 218 -6.62 -20.18 14.42
CA PRO A 218 -7.40 -21.37 14.71
C PRO A 218 -7.31 -22.40 13.59
N LYS A 219 -7.26 -23.67 13.95
CA LYS A 219 -7.27 -24.78 13.00
C LYS A 219 -8.66 -24.90 12.38
N ILE A 220 -8.71 -25.11 11.07
CA ILE A 220 -9.97 -25.33 10.34
C ILE A 220 -9.92 -26.70 9.66
N GLU A 221 -10.87 -27.57 9.99
CA GLU A 221 -11.10 -28.85 9.34
C GLU A 221 -12.38 -28.77 8.49
N ILE A 222 -12.32 -29.31 7.27
CA ILE A 222 -13.42 -29.30 6.31
C ILE A 222 -13.90 -30.74 6.09
N ASP A 223 -15.19 -30.97 6.32
CA ASP A 223 -15.90 -32.18 5.91
C ASP A 223 -16.73 -31.86 4.66
N ASP A 224 -16.24 -32.38 3.53
CA ASP A 224 -16.79 -32.22 2.19
C ASP A 224 -17.62 -33.42 1.72
N SER A 225 -17.88 -34.40 2.61
CA SER A 225 -18.59 -35.63 2.24
C SER A 225 -20.03 -35.44 1.77
N SER A 226 -20.63 -34.26 2.03
CA SER A 226 -22.01 -33.94 1.68
C SER A 226 -22.19 -33.25 0.31
N TYR A 227 -21.13 -33.08 -0.49
CA TYR A 227 -21.25 -32.55 -1.85
C TYR A 227 -20.22 -33.19 -2.80
N ASP A 228 -20.52 -33.15 -4.11
CA ASP A 228 -19.57 -33.47 -5.17
C ASP A 228 -19.23 -32.18 -5.92
N SER A 229 -17.98 -31.72 -5.80
CA SER A 229 -17.54 -30.50 -6.52
C SER A 229 -17.69 -30.61 -8.04
N THR A 230 -17.73 -31.82 -8.59
CA THR A 230 -17.78 -32.08 -10.03
C THR A 230 -19.20 -32.04 -10.59
N GLU A 231 -20.24 -32.01 -9.74
CA GLU A 231 -21.63 -31.94 -10.14
C GLU A 231 -22.26 -30.60 -9.71
N PRO A 232 -22.82 -29.80 -10.64
CA PRO A 232 -23.50 -28.56 -10.28
C PRO A 232 -24.76 -28.82 -9.46
N GLY A 233 -24.97 -28.02 -8.42
CA GLY A 233 -26.14 -28.16 -7.56
C GLY A 233 -25.95 -27.57 -6.16
N GLU A 234 -26.99 -27.74 -5.35
CA GLU A 234 -26.99 -27.35 -3.95
C GLU A 234 -26.50 -28.51 -3.08
N GLY A 235 -25.70 -28.18 -2.08
CA GLY A 235 -25.21 -29.11 -1.07
C GLY A 235 -24.92 -28.39 0.23
N THR A 236 -24.19 -29.06 1.11
CA THR A 236 -23.66 -28.47 2.35
C THR A 236 -22.20 -28.81 2.49
N VAL A 237 -21.50 -28.02 3.31
CA VAL A 237 -20.14 -28.33 3.76
C VAL A 237 -20.06 -28.03 5.25
N THR A 238 -19.39 -28.89 6.00
CA THR A 238 -19.23 -28.73 7.45
C THR A 238 -17.81 -28.31 7.77
N PHE A 239 -17.68 -27.28 8.58
CA PHE A 239 -16.40 -26.80 9.10
C PHE A 239 -16.34 -27.02 10.59
N THR A 240 -15.21 -27.54 11.07
CA THR A 240 -14.87 -27.58 12.49
C THR A 240 -13.68 -26.67 12.71
N VAL A 241 -13.88 -25.64 13.52
CA VAL A 241 -12.81 -24.73 13.93
C VAL A 241 -12.38 -25.07 15.34
N SER A 242 -11.08 -25.19 15.58
CA SER A 242 -10.53 -25.47 16.90
C SER A 242 -9.33 -24.59 17.22
N ASP A 243 -9.23 -24.17 18.47
CA ASP A 243 -8.04 -23.50 18.98
C ASP A 243 -6.99 -24.52 19.47
N ARG A 244 -5.81 -24.02 19.80
CA ARG A 244 -4.74 -24.79 20.46
C ARG A 244 -5.11 -25.39 21.82
N SER A 245 -6.10 -24.82 22.51
CA SER A 245 -6.59 -25.26 23.82
C SER A 245 -7.61 -26.41 23.71
N GLY A 246 -8.01 -26.76 22.49
CA GLY A 246 -8.95 -27.82 22.18
C GLY A 246 -10.42 -27.39 22.25
N ASN A 247 -10.74 -26.11 22.44
CA ASN A 247 -12.11 -25.64 22.28
C ASN A 247 -12.45 -25.64 20.79
N SER A 248 -13.68 -26.03 20.46
CA SER A 248 -14.11 -26.13 19.07
C SER A 248 -15.55 -25.72 18.86
N ASP A 249 -15.82 -25.23 17.66
CA ASP A 249 -17.15 -24.91 17.16
C ASP A 249 -17.31 -25.54 15.77
N THR A 250 -18.50 -26.05 15.48
CA THR A 250 -18.80 -26.70 14.21
C THR A 250 -19.96 -25.98 13.54
N ILE A 251 -19.84 -25.78 12.24
CA ILE A 251 -20.89 -25.16 11.43
C ILE A 251 -21.09 -25.91 10.12
N THR A 252 -22.34 -26.15 9.75
CA THR A 252 -22.71 -26.63 8.41
C THR A 252 -23.29 -25.46 7.64
N LEU A 253 -22.66 -25.11 6.52
CA LEU A 253 -23.09 -24.01 5.64
C LEU A 253 -23.68 -24.56 4.34
N PRO A 254 -24.73 -23.91 3.79
CA PRO A 254 -25.21 -24.23 2.46
C PRO A 254 -24.15 -23.86 1.42
N LEU A 255 -23.99 -24.73 0.43
CA LEU A 255 -23.02 -24.61 -0.66
C LEU A 255 -23.76 -24.71 -1.99
N ASN A 256 -23.43 -23.81 -2.92
CA ASN A 256 -23.92 -23.87 -4.30
C ASN A 256 -22.73 -24.09 -5.26
N VAL A 257 -22.67 -25.28 -5.86
CA VAL A 257 -21.73 -25.62 -6.93
C VAL A 257 -22.31 -25.07 -8.23
N LYS A 258 -21.75 -23.95 -8.69
CA LYS A 258 -22.15 -23.32 -9.95
C LYS A 258 -21.58 -24.11 -11.11
N LYS A 259 -22.44 -24.41 -12.08
CA LYS A 259 -22.03 -25.05 -13.33
C LYS A 259 -20.97 -24.22 -14.01
N ASP A 260 -19.84 -24.84 -14.33
CA ASP A 260 -18.81 -24.25 -15.16
C ASP A 260 -18.94 -24.82 -16.59
N PRO A 261 -19.31 -24.01 -17.58
CA PRO A 261 -19.37 -24.45 -18.97
C PRO A 261 -18.04 -24.99 -19.52
N ALA A 262 -16.90 -24.60 -18.92
CA ALA A 262 -15.56 -25.01 -19.29
C ALA A 262 -15.09 -26.31 -18.61
N TYR A 263 -15.75 -26.74 -17.52
CA TYR A 263 -15.32 -27.90 -16.74
C TYR A 263 -15.22 -29.18 -17.59
N GLY A 264 -14.05 -29.82 -17.52
CA GLY A 264 -13.74 -31.06 -18.25
C GLY A 264 -13.62 -30.90 -19.77
N LYS A 265 -13.57 -29.66 -20.29
CA LYS A 265 -13.46 -29.39 -21.73
C LYS A 265 -12.14 -28.72 -22.08
N LYS A 266 -11.80 -28.80 -23.38
CA LYS A 266 -10.85 -27.89 -24.01
C LYS A 266 -11.59 -26.66 -24.51
N VAL A 267 -11.11 -25.46 -24.20
CA VAL A 267 -11.83 -24.20 -24.48
C VAL A 267 -10.98 -23.24 -25.27
N VAL A 268 -11.56 -22.66 -26.32
CA VAL A 268 -11.03 -21.49 -27.01
C VAL A 268 -11.90 -20.28 -26.67
N TYR A 269 -11.26 -19.25 -26.12
CA TYR A 269 -11.79 -17.91 -26.00
C TYR A 269 -11.30 -17.10 -27.21
N LEU A 270 -12.19 -16.90 -28.18
CA LEU A 270 -11.94 -15.92 -29.25
C LEU A 270 -12.14 -14.54 -28.66
N THR A 271 -11.12 -13.69 -28.73
CA THR A 271 -11.19 -12.33 -28.19
C THR A 271 -10.89 -11.30 -29.26
N PHE A 272 -11.71 -10.25 -29.32
CA PHE A 272 -11.62 -9.19 -30.31
C PHE A 272 -11.48 -7.84 -29.62
N ASP A 273 -10.38 -7.15 -29.87
CA ASP A 273 -10.09 -5.83 -29.32
C ASP A 273 -10.41 -4.72 -30.33
N ASP A 274 -10.58 -3.50 -29.80
CA ASP A 274 -10.71 -2.22 -30.50
C ASP A 274 -12.02 -1.92 -31.23
N GLY A 275 -12.91 -2.91 -31.37
CA GLY A 275 -14.27 -2.70 -31.89
C GLY A 275 -15.15 -1.80 -31.01
N PRO A 276 -16.38 -1.49 -31.45
CA PRO A 276 -17.04 -2.06 -32.62
C PRO A 276 -16.65 -1.37 -33.95
N SER A 277 -16.85 -2.07 -35.07
CA SER A 277 -16.68 -1.58 -36.43
C SER A 277 -17.63 -2.30 -37.42
N ARG A 278 -17.48 -2.06 -38.73
CA ARG A 278 -18.21 -2.85 -39.75
C ARG A 278 -17.84 -4.33 -39.74
N ASN A 279 -16.66 -4.68 -39.22
CA ASN A 279 -16.22 -6.07 -39.13
C ASN A 279 -16.87 -6.81 -37.96
N THR A 280 -17.26 -6.12 -36.88
CA THR A 280 -17.97 -6.72 -35.73
C THR A 280 -19.21 -7.49 -36.20
N LYS A 281 -20.04 -6.89 -37.06
CA LYS A 281 -21.24 -7.56 -37.58
C LYS A 281 -20.93 -8.83 -38.37
N LYS A 282 -19.90 -8.80 -39.23
CA LYS A 282 -19.49 -9.98 -40.01
C LYS A 282 -18.97 -11.09 -39.10
N ILE A 283 -18.24 -10.73 -38.05
CA ILE A 283 -17.74 -11.67 -37.04
C ILE A 283 -18.90 -12.30 -36.28
N LEU A 284 -19.89 -11.52 -35.83
CA LEU A 284 -21.10 -12.04 -35.19
C LEU A 284 -21.85 -13.04 -36.10
N ASP A 285 -21.97 -12.74 -37.39
CA ASP A 285 -22.58 -13.66 -38.36
C ASP A 285 -21.83 -15.00 -38.46
N ILE A 286 -20.50 -14.97 -38.43
CA ILE A 286 -19.66 -16.19 -38.44
C ILE A 286 -19.80 -16.95 -37.12
N LEU A 287 -19.73 -16.26 -35.99
CA LEU A 287 -19.90 -16.86 -34.66
C LEU A 287 -21.25 -17.58 -34.55
N ASN A 288 -22.33 -16.93 -35.00
CA ASN A 288 -23.68 -17.51 -35.04
C ASN A 288 -23.78 -18.70 -35.99
N LYS A 289 -23.17 -18.64 -37.18
CA LYS A 289 -23.10 -19.78 -38.13
C LYS A 289 -22.47 -21.02 -37.50
N TYR A 290 -21.51 -20.82 -36.60
CA TYR A 290 -20.80 -21.91 -35.94
C TYR A 290 -21.27 -22.18 -34.51
N ASP A 291 -22.31 -21.53 -33.98
CA ASP A 291 -22.70 -21.66 -32.57
C ASP A 291 -21.48 -21.50 -31.62
N ALA A 292 -20.64 -20.50 -31.91
CA ALA A 292 -19.46 -20.15 -31.14
C ALA A 292 -19.73 -18.86 -30.36
N LYS A 293 -19.21 -18.76 -29.14
CA LYS A 293 -19.21 -17.52 -28.36
C LYS A 293 -17.80 -16.93 -28.33
N ALA A 294 -17.74 -15.61 -28.20
CA ALA A 294 -16.51 -14.84 -28.16
C ALA A 294 -16.58 -13.77 -27.07
N THR A 295 -15.48 -13.05 -26.88
CA THR A 295 -15.39 -11.85 -26.05
C THR A 295 -14.99 -10.65 -26.90
N PHE A 296 -15.71 -9.54 -26.75
CA PHE A 296 -15.37 -8.28 -27.41
C PHE A 296 -14.89 -7.28 -26.36
N PHE A 297 -13.62 -6.90 -26.39
CA PHE A 297 -13.08 -5.82 -25.57
C PHE A 297 -13.29 -4.50 -26.30
N VAL A 298 -14.39 -3.83 -25.96
CA VAL A 298 -14.92 -2.72 -26.75
C VAL A 298 -14.29 -1.37 -26.38
N THR A 299 -14.32 -0.46 -27.35
CA THR A 299 -13.93 0.94 -27.20
C THR A 299 -15.08 1.92 -27.43
N GLY A 300 -14.90 3.17 -27.01
CA GLY A 300 -15.86 4.27 -27.22
C GLY A 300 -15.63 5.06 -28.52
N ASN A 301 -14.70 4.64 -29.37
CA ASN A 301 -14.24 5.43 -30.52
C ASN A 301 -15.20 5.45 -31.72
N HIS A 302 -16.09 4.47 -31.83
CA HIS A 302 -17.00 4.31 -32.95
C HIS A 302 -18.46 4.16 -32.50
N PRO A 303 -19.05 5.22 -31.91
CA PRO A 303 -20.41 5.16 -31.37
C PRO A 303 -21.47 4.82 -32.43
N GLU A 304 -21.19 5.07 -33.72
CA GLU A 304 -22.05 4.69 -34.83
C GLU A 304 -22.26 3.16 -34.97
N PHE A 305 -21.41 2.34 -34.35
CA PHE A 305 -21.50 0.88 -34.35
C PHE A 305 -21.86 0.26 -33.00
N ASN A 306 -22.24 1.07 -32.00
CA ASN A 306 -22.59 0.59 -30.66
C ASN A 306 -23.77 -0.41 -30.63
N ASP A 307 -24.65 -0.37 -31.63
CA ASP A 307 -25.71 -1.37 -31.78
C ASP A 307 -25.16 -2.80 -31.90
N TYR A 308 -23.94 -2.99 -32.42
CA TYR A 308 -23.31 -4.30 -32.50
C TYR A 308 -22.81 -4.82 -31.14
N ILE A 309 -22.50 -3.93 -30.18
CA ILE A 309 -22.22 -4.34 -28.79
C ILE A 309 -23.48 -4.96 -28.19
N LYS A 310 -24.62 -4.32 -28.41
CA LYS A 310 -25.93 -4.78 -27.93
C LYS A 310 -26.36 -6.09 -28.60
N GLU A 311 -26.10 -6.23 -29.90
CA GLU A 311 -26.32 -7.47 -30.65
C GLU A 311 -25.43 -8.60 -30.11
N ALA A 312 -24.12 -8.35 -29.98
CA ALA A 312 -23.15 -9.32 -29.46
C ALA A 312 -23.57 -9.85 -28.08
N TYR A 313 -23.97 -8.96 -27.17
CA TYR A 313 -24.45 -9.31 -25.84
C TYR A 313 -25.73 -10.17 -25.88
N LYS A 314 -26.72 -9.77 -26.69
CA LYS A 314 -27.97 -10.55 -26.85
C LYS A 314 -27.74 -11.93 -27.44
N ASP A 315 -26.74 -12.08 -28.29
CA ASP A 315 -26.34 -13.35 -28.88
C ASP A 315 -25.52 -14.21 -27.90
N GLY A 316 -25.29 -13.73 -26.67
CA GLY A 316 -24.61 -14.46 -25.60
C GLY A 316 -23.08 -14.40 -25.67
N ASN A 317 -22.52 -13.41 -26.37
CA ASN A 317 -21.08 -13.11 -26.29
C ASN A 317 -20.77 -12.25 -25.06
N THR A 318 -19.54 -12.35 -24.57
CA THR A 318 -19.07 -11.51 -23.47
C THR A 318 -18.68 -10.13 -24.00
N ILE A 319 -19.08 -9.07 -23.29
CA ILE A 319 -18.60 -7.71 -23.53
C ILE A 319 -17.61 -7.34 -22.42
N GLY A 320 -16.34 -7.19 -22.79
CA GLY A 320 -15.26 -6.72 -21.92
C GLY A 320 -14.95 -5.23 -22.17
N LEU A 321 -14.29 -4.60 -21.21
CA LEU A 321 -13.89 -3.20 -21.29
C LEU A 321 -12.44 -3.09 -21.78
N HIS A 322 -12.21 -2.43 -22.91
CA HIS A 322 -10.85 -2.08 -23.33
C HIS A 322 -10.47 -0.68 -22.81
N THR A 323 -11.24 0.33 -23.23
CA THR A 323 -11.02 1.76 -22.94
C THR A 323 -12.06 2.60 -23.67
N TYR A 324 -12.43 3.77 -23.17
CA TYR A 324 -13.31 4.68 -23.91
C TYR A 324 -12.58 5.35 -25.08
N THR A 325 -11.36 5.86 -24.85
CA THR A 325 -10.63 6.68 -25.83
C THR A 325 -9.62 5.90 -26.69
N HIS A 326 -9.06 4.81 -26.16
CA HIS A 326 -7.92 4.11 -26.78
C HIS A 326 -6.72 5.02 -27.12
N ASP A 327 -6.54 6.08 -26.34
CA ASP A 327 -5.38 6.98 -26.42
C ASP A 327 -4.40 6.70 -25.29
N TYR A 328 -3.27 6.04 -25.60
CA TYR A 328 -2.26 5.67 -24.63
C TYR A 328 -1.73 6.86 -23.80
N ALA A 329 -1.59 8.03 -24.44
CA ALA A 329 -1.05 9.21 -23.78
C ALA A 329 -1.98 9.73 -22.68
N THR A 330 -3.29 9.77 -22.96
CA THR A 330 -4.30 10.14 -21.97
C THR A 330 -4.44 9.04 -20.93
N LEU A 331 -4.63 7.79 -21.37
CA LEU A 331 -4.94 6.66 -20.51
C LEU A 331 -3.87 6.39 -19.44
N TYR A 332 -2.60 6.42 -19.84
CA TYR A 332 -1.47 6.12 -18.95
C TYR A 332 -0.78 7.37 -18.38
N SER A 333 -1.40 8.55 -18.49
CA SER A 333 -0.88 9.78 -17.86
C SER A 333 -0.98 9.79 -16.33
N SER A 334 -1.93 9.03 -15.76
CA SER A 334 -2.09 8.79 -14.32
C SER A 334 -3.13 7.69 -14.08
N LYS A 335 -3.16 7.12 -12.86
CA LYS A 335 -4.23 6.19 -12.46
C LYS A 335 -5.62 6.83 -12.51
N ASP A 336 -5.73 8.10 -12.14
CA ASP A 336 -7.00 8.82 -12.21
C ASP A 336 -7.51 8.94 -13.65
N ALA A 337 -6.61 9.17 -14.61
CA ALA A 337 -6.96 9.19 -16.02
C ALA A 337 -7.43 7.81 -16.50
N TYR A 338 -6.71 6.75 -16.14
CA TYR A 338 -7.10 5.37 -16.42
C TYR A 338 -8.51 5.05 -15.87
N TYR A 339 -8.75 5.32 -14.59
CA TYR A 339 -10.03 5.00 -13.97
C TYR A 339 -11.19 5.87 -14.48
N LYS A 340 -10.91 7.11 -14.86
CA LYS A 340 -11.92 7.96 -15.52
C LYS A 340 -12.33 7.39 -16.87
N ASP A 341 -11.38 6.95 -17.68
CA ASP A 341 -11.64 6.33 -18.98
C ASP A 341 -12.35 4.97 -18.81
N LEU A 342 -11.89 4.14 -17.86
CA LEU A 342 -12.53 2.86 -17.51
C LEU A 342 -13.97 3.05 -17.05
N GLN A 343 -14.26 4.07 -16.25
CA GLN A 343 -15.63 4.38 -15.82
C GLN A 343 -16.50 4.76 -17.02
N GLN A 344 -16.00 5.58 -17.95
CA GLN A 344 -16.76 5.98 -19.14
C GLN A 344 -17.13 4.80 -20.04
N ILE A 345 -16.19 3.87 -20.29
CA ILE A 345 -16.50 2.68 -21.07
C ILE A 345 -17.43 1.72 -20.31
N SER A 346 -17.26 1.60 -18.98
CA SER A 346 -18.17 0.82 -18.13
C SER A 346 -19.60 1.34 -18.19
N ASP A 347 -19.79 2.67 -18.05
CA ASP A 347 -21.10 3.32 -18.11
C ASP A 347 -21.76 3.11 -19.47
N MET A 348 -20.99 3.28 -20.56
CA MET A 348 -21.48 3.06 -21.92
C MET A 348 -21.92 1.60 -22.14
N VAL A 349 -21.15 0.63 -21.66
CA VAL A 349 -21.51 -0.80 -21.78
C VAL A 349 -22.75 -1.10 -20.96
N GLU A 350 -22.83 -0.64 -19.72
CA GLU A 350 -23.99 -0.83 -18.84
C GLU A 350 -25.26 -0.22 -19.44
N ASP A 351 -25.18 0.98 -20.04
CA ASP A 351 -26.31 1.63 -20.71
C ASP A 351 -26.83 0.82 -21.92
N LEU A 352 -25.94 0.12 -22.63
CA LEU A 352 -26.28 -0.65 -23.83
C LEU A 352 -26.81 -2.05 -23.51
N THR A 353 -26.21 -2.73 -22.53
CA THR A 353 -26.49 -4.14 -22.19
C THR A 353 -27.44 -4.29 -21.01
N GLY A 354 -27.51 -3.30 -20.12
CA GLY A 354 -28.19 -3.35 -18.83
C GLY A 354 -27.35 -4.00 -17.72
N GLU A 355 -26.10 -4.37 -18.00
CA GLU A 355 -25.21 -5.04 -17.04
C GLU A 355 -23.81 -4.44 -17.07
N LYS A 356 -23.26 -4.21 -15.87
CA LYS A 356 -21.89 -3.77 -15.70
C LYS A 356 -20.91 -4.93 -16.00
N SER A 357 -19.94 -4.67 -16.87
CA SER A 357 -18.86 -5.62 -17.12
C SER A 357 -17.75 -5.51 -16.06
N MET A 358 -17.30 -6.67 -15.56
CA MET A 358 -16.18 -6.79 -14.61
C MET A 358 -14.93 -7.37 -15.26
N ILE A 359 -14.89 -7.41 -16.59
CA ILE A 359 -13.80 -8.02 -17.36
C ILE A 359 -13.13 -6.93 -18.19
N ILE A 360 -11.82 -6.82 -18.07
CA ILE A 360 -11.05 -5.77 -18.76
C ILE A 360 -9.87 -6.36 -19.54
N ARG A 361 -9.39 -5.63 -20.53
CA ARG A 361 -8.08 -5.87 -21.13
C ARG A 361 -7.38 -4.53 -21.26
N PHE A 362 -6.18 -4.42 -20.71
CA PHE A 362 -5.39 -3.20 -20.83
C PHE A 362 -4.99 -2.97 -22.28
N PRO A 363 -5.09 -1.74 -22.82
CA PRO A 363 -4.52 -1.41 -24.13
C PRO A 363 -3.04 -1.78 -24.21
N GLY A 364 -2.68 -2.62 -25.18
CA GLY A 364 -1.34 -3.19 -25.33
C GLY A 364 -0.99 -4.34 -24.36
N GLY A 365 -1.94 -4.79 -23.54
CA GLY A 365 -1.75 -5.83 -22.53
C GLY A 365 -1.13 -5.34 -21.22
N SER A 366 -1.20 -6.14 -20.17
CA SER A 366 -0.61 -5.85 -18.86
C SER A 366 0.93 -5.74 -18.91
N SER A 367 1.54 -6.39 -19.91
CA SER A 367 2.98 -6.37 -20.18
C SER A 367 3.45 -5.20 -21.05
N ASN A 368 2.56 -4.25 -21.39
CA ASN A 368 2.93 -3.15 -22.27
C ASN A 368 4.04 -2.27 -21.66
N MET A 369 5.00 -1.86 -22.50
CA MET A 369 6.05 -0.90 -22.11
C MET A 369 5.76 0.53 -22.57
N ILE A 370 4.73 0.74 -23.38
CA ILE A 370 4.36 2.08 -23.88
C ILE A 370 3.88 2.98 -22.74
N SER A 371 3.20 2.41 -21.74
CA SER A 371 2.78 3.12 -20.51
C SER A 371 3.96 3.75 -19.76
N ALA A 372 5.15 3.14 -19.80
CA ALA A 372 6.35 3.65 -19.13
C ALA A 372 6.84 4.98 -19.70
N GLN A 373 6.44 5.32 -20.94
CA GLN A 373 6.75 6.62 -21.54
C GLN A 373 5.94 7.77 -20.90
N TYR A 374 4.82 7.46 -20.25
CA TYR A 374 3.92 8.43 -19.65
C TYR A 374 4.04 8.42 -18.12
N THR A 375 3.88 7.24 -17.52
CA THR A 375 3.96 7.04 -16.07
C THR A 375 4.69 5.73 -15.75
N PRO A 376 5.93 5.80 -15.23
CA PRO A 376 6.65 4.62 -14.75
C PRO A 376 5.88 3.90 -13.64
N HIS A 377 5.93 2.56 -13.61
CA HIS A 377 5.28 1.70 -12.61
C HIS A 377 3.76 1.67 -12.59
N ILE A 378 3.10 2.37 -13.53
CA ILE A 378 1.64 2.45 -13.54
C ILE A 378 0.99 1.07 -13.74
N MET A 379 1.58 0.15 -14.52
CA MET A 379 0.98 -1.16 -14.76
C MET A 379 1.07 -2.07 -13.53
N SER A 380 2.17 -1.98 -12.79
CA SER A 380 2.34 -2.67 -11.50
C SER A 380 1.26 -2.26 -10.50
N GLU A 381 0.91 -0.97 -10.45
CA GLU A 381 -0.15 -0.46 -9.59
C GLU A 381 -1.54 -0.85 -10.12
N LEU A 382 -1.82 -0.60 -11.40
CA LEU A 382 -3.14 -0.84 -11.99
C LEU A 382 -3.56 -2.30 -11.97
N THR A 383 -2.65 -3.23 -12.27
CA THR A 383 -2.96 -4.68 -12.26
C THR A 383 -3.37 -5.19 -10.88
N GLN A 384 -2.83 -4.61 -9.81
CA GLN A 384 -3.27 -4.90 -8.45
C GLN A 384 -4.61 -4.21 -8.15
N GLU A 385 -4.69 -2.90 -8.35
CA GLU A 385 -5.84 -2.11 -7.93
C GLU A 385 -7.14 -2.48 -8.67
N VAL A 386 -7.08 -2.88 -9.95
CA VAL A 386 -8.28 -3.34 -10.66
C VAL A 386 -8.84 -4.63 -10.05
N ARG A 387 -7.97 -5.55 -9.61
CA ARG A 387 -8.37 -6.78 -8.92
C ARG A 387 -8.96 -6.49 -7.55
N ASP A 388 -8.37 -5.55 -6.80
CA ASP A 388 -8.90 -5.10 -5.52
C ASP A 388 -10.29 -4.44 -5.66
N LYS A 389 -10.58 -3.86 -6.84
CA LYS A 389 -11.88 -3.31 -7.22
C LYS A 389 -12.86 -4.35 -7.80
N GLY A 390 -12.46 -5.62 -7.83
CA GLY A 390 -13.28 -6.74 -8.30
C GLY A 390 -13.28 -6.98 -9.81
N TYR A 391 -12.47 -6.25 -10.58
CA TYR A 391 -12.29 -6.54 -12.01
C TYR A 391 -11.33 -7.72 -12.18
N GLN A 392 -11.55 -8.51 -13.23
CA GLN A 392 -10.56 -9.44 -13.73
C GLN A 392 -10.02 -8.92 -15.07
N TYR A 393 -8.70 -8.75 -15.16
CA TYR A 393 -8.06 -8.43 -16.43
C TYR A 393 -7.62 -9.69 -17.16
N PHE A 394 -7.61 -9.66 -18.48
CA PHE A 394 -7.21 -10.76 -19.34
C PHE A 394 -6.20 -10.28 -20.37
N ASP A 395 -5.05 -10.95 -20.44
CA ASP A 395 -4.17 -10.82 -21.59
C ASP A 395 -4.54 -11.92 -22.60
N TRP A 396 -3.57 -12.56 -23.26
CA TRP A 396 -3.78 -13.65 -24.21
C TRP A 396 -2.62 -14.65 -24.09
N ASN A 397 -2.83 -15.90 -24.51
CA ASN A 397 -1.72 -16.87 -24.62
C ASN A 397 -1.48 -17.32 -26.06
N VAL A 398 -2.34 -16.88 -27.00
CA VAL A 398 -2.14 -17.02 -28.44
C VAL A 398 -2.36 -15.66 -29.08
N ASP A 399 -1.33 -15.17 -29.77
CA ASP A 399 -1.39 -13.94 -30.58
C ASP A 399 -1.61 -14.33 -32.04
N SER A 400 -2.72 -13.90 -32.64
CA SER A 400 -2.99 -14.14 -34.07
C SER A 400 -2.06 -13.34 -34.99
N THR A 401 -1.35 -12.35 -34.45
CA THR A 401 -0.48 -11.39 -35.12
C THR A 401 -1.20 -10.49 -36.11
N ASP A 402 -2.54 -10.43 -36.08
CA ASP A 402 -3.33 -9.58 -36.98
C ASP A 402 -3.04 -8.09 -36.76
N ALA A 403 -2.58 -7.70 -35.57
CA ALA A 403 -2.13 -6.35 -35.23
C ALA A 403 -0.72 -5.98 -35.76
N SER A 404 0.06 -6.92 -36.30
CA SER A 404 1.41 -6.66 -36.82
C SER A 404 1.44 -5.72 -38.03
N GLY A 405 0.29 -5.52 -38.69
CA GLY A 405 0.11 -4.57 -39.77
C GLY A 405 -1.34 -4.52 -40.26
N ASN A 406 -1.59 -3.73 -41.30
CA ASN A 406 -2.87 -3.78 -42.01
C ASN A 406 -2.81 -4.82 -43.13
N ASN A 407 -3.91 -5.55 -43.34
CA ASN A 407 -4.02 -6.60 -44.35
C ASN A 407 -2.99 -7.75 -44.19
N VAL A 408 -2.69 -8.14 -42.94
CA VAL A 408 -1.94 -9.37 -42.66
C VAL A 408 -2.66 -10.53 -43.36
N PRO A 409 -1.98 -11.38 -44.15
CA PRO A 409 -2.63 -12.45 -44.91
C PRO A 409 -3.44 -13.38 -43.99
N ALA A 410 -4.69 -13.70 -44.38
CA ALA A 410 -5.56 -14.56 -43.59
C ALA A 410 -4.92 -15.91 -43.23
N ALA A 411 -4.17 -16.52 -44.16
CA ALA A 411 -3.45 -17.77 -43.91
C ALA A 411 -2.41 -17.66 -42.78
N GLN A 412 -1.74 -16.51 -42.65
CA GLN A 412 -0.80 -16.26 -41.55
C GLN A 412 -1.55 -16.11 -40.22
N ILE A 413 -2.69 -15.43 -40.22
CA ILE A 413 -3.55 -15.29 -39.04
C ILE A 413 -4.03 -16.68 -38.57
N VAL A 414 -4.46 -17.55 -39.51
CA VAL A 414 -4.84 -18.93 -39.20
C VAL A 414 -3.67 -19.71 -38.59
N GLU A 415 -2.49 -19.66 -39.22
CA GLU A 415 -1.30 -20.38 -38.74
C GLU A 415 -0.95 -20.01 -37.29
N HIS A 416 -0.91 -18.71 -36.97
CA HIS A 416 -0.57 -18.26 -35.62
C HIS A 416 -1.70 -18.52 -34.61
N ALA A 417 -2.96 -18.31 -35.00
CA ALA A 417 -4.11 -18.53 -34.13
C ALA A 417 -4.35 -20.01 -33.81
N THR A 418 -3.86 -20.94 -34.63
CA THR A 418 -4.07 -22.41 -34.45
C THR A 418 -2.86 -23.15 -33.88
N GLY A 419 -1.84 -22.41 -33.44
CA GLY A 419 -0.54 -22.95 -32.99
C GLY A 419 -0.50 -23.55 -31.57
N SER A 420 -1.61 -23.57 -30.83
CA SER A 420 -1.69 -24.08 -29.46
C SER A 420 -2.67 -25.24 -29.31
N ASP A 421 -2.34 -26.22 -28.46
CA ASP A 421 -3.16 -27.37 -28.08
C ASP A 421 -3.48 -27.43 -26.57
N GLU A 422 -3.24 -26.32 -25.87
CA GLU A 422 -3.48 -26.13 -24.44
C GLU A 422 -4.95 -26.32 -24.06
N GLN A 423 -5.22 -26.65 -22.79
CA GLN A 423 -6.59 -26.83 -22.32
C GLN A 423 -7.44 -25.55 -22.44
N TYR A 424 -6.85 -24.39 -22.18
CA TYR A 424 -7.50 -23.08 -22.25
C TYR A 424 -6.69 -22.15 -23.15
N ILE A 425 -7.28 -21.75 -24.27
CA ILE A 425 -6.65 -20.91 -25.28
C ILE A 425 -7.39 -19.58 -25.34
N ASN A 426 -6.70 -18.48 -25.13
CA ASN A 426 -7.20 -17.12 -25.32
C ASN A 426 -6.47 -16.49 -26.51
N ILE A 427 -7.20 -16.34 -27.62
CA ILE A 427 -6.67 -15.84 -28.89
C ILE A 427 -6.96 -14.34 -28.99
N LEU A 428 -5.89 -13.53 -29.09
CA LEU A 428 -6.00 -12.10 -29.41
C LEU A 428 -6.20 -11.90 -30.92
N MET A 429 -7.28 -11.21 -31.27
CA MET A 429 -7.59 -10.69 -32.59
C MET A 429 -8.20 -9.29 -32.45
N HIS A 430 -8.42 -8.60 -33.56
CA HIS A 430 -9.00 -7.26 -33.59
C HIS A 430 -10.13 -7.19 -34.61
N ASP A 431 -11.23 -6.55 -34.24
CA ASP A 431 -12.39 -6.36 -35.12
C ASP A 431 -12.51 -4.93 -35.65
N THR A 432 -11.41 -4.16 -35.70
CA THR A 432 -11.40 -2.82 -36.32
C THR A 432 -11.67 -2.87 -37.83
N ASP A 433 -12.04 -1.73 -38.41
CA ASP A 433 -12.34 -1.59 -39.84
C ASP A 433 -11.18 -2.03 -40.76
N ALA A 434 -9.93 -1.92 -40.29
CA ALA A 434 -8.73 -2.29 -41.04
C ALA A 434 -8.45 -3.81 -41.07
N LYS A 435 -9.17 -4.61 -40.28
CA LYS A 435 -8.90 -6.04 -40.02
C LYS A 435 -9.85 -6.96 -40.79
N ASN A 436 -10.07 -6.68 -42.07
CA ASN A 436 -10.91 -7.54 -42.92
C ASN A 436 -10.35 -8.97 -43.03
N THR A 437 -9.03 -9.13 -43.03
CA THR A 437 -8.38 -10.44 -43.11
C THR A 437 -8.57 -11.29 -41.84
N THR A 438 -8.83 -10.68 -40.69
CA THR A 438 -9.27 -11.38 -39.47
C THR A 438 -10.65 -12.02 -39.68
N VAL A 439 -11.58 -11.31 -40.33
CA VAL A 439 -12.89 -11.86 -40.71
C VAL A 439 -12.74 -13.04 -41.68
N GLU A 440 -11.83 -12.93 -42.65
CA GLU A 440 -11.54 -14.00 -43.63
C GLU A 440 -10.95 -15.25 -42.97
N ALA A 441 -10.08 -15.10 -41.96
CA ALA A 441 -9.43 -16.20 -41.24
C ALA A 441 -10.35 -16.93 -40.24
N LEU A 442 -11.32 -16.21 -39.65
CA LEU A 442 -12.08 -16.67 -38.48
C LEU A 442 -12.78 -18.02 -38.70
N GLU A 443 -13.37 -18.24 -39.86
CA GLU A 443 -14.10 -19.48 -40.16
C GLU A 443 -13.17 -20.71 -40.16
N GLU A 444 -11.92 -20.57 -40.60
CA GLU A 444 -10.94 -21.65 -40.61
C GLU A 444 -10.41 -21.95 -39.19
N ILE A 445 -10.17 -20.91 -38.39
CA ILE A 445 -9.77 -21.04 -36.98
C ILE A 445 -10.85 -21.80 -36.18
N ILE A 446 -12.12 -21.44 -36.36
CA ILE A 446 -13.23 -22.10 -35.66
C ILE A 446 -13.30 -23.58 -36.04
N LYS A 447 -13.22 -23.90 -37.34
CA LYS A 447 -13.26 -25.30 -37.82
C LYS A 447 -12.11 -26.11 -37.24
N TYR A 448 -10.89 -25.58 -37.29
CA TYR A 448 -9.70 -26.27 -36.78
C TYR A 448 -9.89 -26.71 -35.33
N TYR A 449 -10.26 -25.78 -34.44
CA TYR A 449 -10.41 -26.10 -33.02
C TYR A 449 -11.64 -26.96 -32.72
N LYS A 450 -12.73 -26.81 -33.49
CA LYS A 450 -13.87 -27.74 -33.39
C LYS A 450 -13.49 -29.17 -33.75
N ASP A 451 -12.71 -29.37 -34.81
CA ASP A 451 -12.23 -30.69 -35.24
C ASP A 451 -11.32 -31.35 -34.18
N GLN A 452 -10.68 -30.53 -33.32
CA GLN A 452 -9.89 -30.96 -32.17
C GLN A 452 -10.71 -31.12 -30.87
N GLY A 453 -12.03 -30.93 -30.92
CA GLY A 453 -12.94 -31.11 -29.79
C GLY A 453 -13.03 -29.93 -28.82
N TYR A 454 -12.59 -28.73 -29.22
CA TYR A 454 -12.74 -27.54 -28.39
C TYR A 454 -14.16 -26.98 -28.44
N VAL A 455 -14.57 -26.36 -27.33
CA VAL A 455 -15.75 -25.49 -27.27
C VAL A 455 -15.33 -24.02 -27.28
N PHE A 456 -16.24 -23.16 -27.73
CA PHE A 456 -16.03 -21.71 -27.83
C PHE A 456 -16.91 -21.00 -26.82
N LEU A 457 -16.29 -20.36 -25.84
CA LEU A 457 -16.96 -19.66 -24.75
C LEU A 457 -16.54 -18.19 -24.73
N GLY A 458 -17.43 -17.33 -24.21
CA GLY A 458 -17.05 -15.99 -23.78
C GLY A 458 -16.31 -16.06 -22.45
N LEU A 459 -15.40 -15.12 -22.21
CA LEU A 459 -14.72 -14.99 -20.92
C LEU A 459 -15.72 -14.59 -19.84
N ASP A 460 -15.49 -15.07 -18.63
CA ASP A 460 -16.10 -14.59 -17.39
C ASP A 460 -15.02 -14.32 -16.33
N THR A 461 -15.38 -13.74 -15.18
CA THR A 461 -14.40 -13.42 -14.12
C THR A 461 -13.70 -14.64 -13.51
N SER A 462 -14.19 -15.86 -13.75
CA SER A 462 -13.57 -17.12 -13.31
C SER A 462 -12.73 -17.81 -14.38
N SER A 463 -12.76 -17.32 -15.62
CA SER A 463 -12.04 -17.90 -16.74
C SER A 463 -10.52 -17.81 -16.55
N TYR A 464 -9.77 -18.73 -17.16
CA TYR A 464 -8.31 -18.70 -17.15
C TYR A 464 -7.79 -17.38 -17.75
N PRO A 465 -7.05 -16.56 -16.97
CA PRO A 465 -6.84 -15.16 -17.36
C PRO A 465 -5.64 -14.89 -18.28
N ALA A 466 -4.77 -15.88 -18.47
CA ALA A 466 -3.55 -15.77 -19.28
C ALA A 466 -2.68 -14.53 -18.94
N HIS A 467 -2.55 -14.14 -17.66
CA HIS A 467 -1.79 -12.94 -17.24
C HIS A 467 -0.33 -12.98 -17.71
N HIS A 468 0.08 -11.96 -18.45
CA HIS A 468 1.47 -11.74 -18.80
C HIS A 468 2.29 -11.25 -17.59
N THR A 469 3.62 -11.35 -17.71
CA THR A 469 4.52 -10.68 -16.75
C THR A 469 4.49 -9.17 -16.98
N VAL A 470 4.06 -8.42 -15.96
CA VAL A 470 4.05 -6.95 -15.96
C VAL A 470 5.47 -6.40 -16.15
N GLN A 471 5.65 -5.46 -17.08
CA GLN A 471 6.97 -4.92 -17.47
C GLN A 471 7.21 -3.46 -17.02
N ASN A 472 6.17 -2.76 -16.54
CA ASN A 472 6.24 -1.35 -16.12
C ASN A 472 5.89 -1.17 -14.65
#